data_AF-A0A1H7V712-F1
#
_entry.id   AF-A0A1H7V712-F1
#
_cell.length_a   1.000
_cell.length_b   1.000
_cell.length_c   1.000
_cell.angle_alpha   90.00
_cell.angle_beta   90.00
_cell.angle_gamma   90.00
#
_symmetry.space_group_name_H-M   'P 1'
#
loop_
_entity.id
_entity.type
_entity.pdbx_description
1 polymer ?
#
loop_
_entity_poly.entity_id
_entity_poly.type
_entity_poly.pdbx_seq_one_letter_code
_entity_poly.pdbx_strand_id
1 'polypeptide(L)'
;MSVSEPTLETVRAYLVDQANSALRRPGMYGGEIAVRLYLDAVAVACGTKQAWVEDLDDLRERGGFNAAGVTGALASLFGYGTEDAMASVCAALACSRTWLQLDHRMPADVYDELRNGIASTCRTGSSWSRLRERFGAPSILFGGTNPRYPKTLGYASERPQDPLICFHLWNDHDTHPEPVLVAVRCAHPGVSFRDTFTFVSAA
;
A
#
# COMPACT_ATOMS: atom_id res chain seq x y z
N MET A 1 -4.47 -25.21 -34.65
CA MET A 1 -5.23 -24.43 -33.65
C MET A 1 -4.97 -22.97 -33.93
N SER A 2 -6.00 -22.21 -34.31
CA SER A 2 -5.87 -20.75 -34.44
C SER A 2 -5.81 -20.16 -33.03
N VAL A 3 -4.69 -19.53 -32.69
CA VAL A 3 -4.58 -18.74 -31.46
C VAL A 3 -5.30 -17.44 -31.76
N SER A 4 -6.48 -17.25 -31.17
CA SER A 4 -7.19 -15.97 -31.24
C SER A 4 -6.29 -14.89 -30.64
N GLU A 5 -6.15 -13.75 -31.32
CA GLU A 5 -5.44 -12.60 -30.77
C GLU A 5 -6.14 -12.13 -29.47
N PRO A 6 -5.38 -11.75 -28.43
CA PRO A 6 -5.96 -11.29 -27.19
C PRO A 6 -6.68 -9.96 -27.40
N THR A 7 -7.88 -9.84 -26.85
CA THR A 7 -8.63 -8.57 -26.87
C THR A 7 -7.98 -7.54 -25.96
N LEU A 8 -8.27 -6.25 -26.17
CA LEU A 8 -7.80 -5.18 -25.27
C LEU A 8 -8.26 -5.40 -23.82
N GLU A 9 -9.47 -5.92 -23.61
CA GLU A 9 -9.99 -6.23 -22.28
C GLU A 9 -9.19 -7.35 -21.61
N THR A 10 -8.84 -8.41 -22.37
CA THR A 10 -7.97 -9.48 -21.89
C THR A 10 -6.59 -8.96 -21.52
N VAL A 11 -5.99 -8.09 -22.34
CA VAL A 11 -4.69 -7.47 -22.06
C VAL A 11 -4.77 -6.59 -20.80
N ARG A 12 -5.83 -5.79 -20.66
CA ARG A 12 -6.04 -4.94 -19.48
C ARG A 12 -6.16 -5.78 -18.21
N ALA A 13 -7.00 -6.81 -18.21
CA ALA A 13 -7.18 -7.70 -17.08
C ALA A 13 -5.85 -8.36 -16.67
N TYR A 14 -5.11 -8.89 -17.63
CA TYR A 14 -3.79 -9.47 -17.40
C TYR A 14 -2.81 -8.48 -16.76
N LEU A 15 -2.72 -7.25 -17.28
CA LEU A 15 -1.83 -6.22 -16.73
C LEU A 15 -2.22 -5.81 -15.31
N VAL A 16 -3.53 -5.70 -15.04
CA VAL A 16 -4.04 -5.43 -13.69
C VAL A 16 -3.66 -6.56 -12.73
N ASP A 17 -3.79 -7.82 -13.14
CA ASP A 17 -3.40 -8.99 -12.32
C ASP A 17 -1.90 -9.00 -12.03
N GLN A 18 -1.06 -8.69 -13.03
CA GLN A 18 0.39 -8.59 -12.86
C GLN A 18 0.78 -7.45 -11.91
N ALA A 19 0.18 -6.28 -12.07
CA ALA A 19 0.40 -5.15 -11.17
C ALA A 19 0.00 -5.50 -9.73
N ASN A 20 -1.14 -6.16 -9.53
CA ASN A 20 -1.61 -6.60 -8.21
C ASN A 20 -0.71 -7.67 -7.56
N SER A 21 -0.16 -8.57 -8.37
CA SER A 21 0.80 -9.56 -7.90
C SER A 21 2.12 -8.92 -7.47
N ALA A 22 2.63 -7.98 -8.29
CA ALA A 22 3.83 -7.21 -7.97
C ALA A 22 3.65 -6.32 -6.74
N LEU A 23 2.50 -5.66 -6.59
CA LEU A 23 2.18 -4.88 -5.39
C LEU A 23 2.16 -5.76 -4.13
N ARG A 24 1.55 -6.94 -4.17
CA ARG A 24 1.49 -7.84 -3.00
C ARG A 24 2.87 -8.37 -2.60
N ARG A 25 3.77 -8.62 -3.55
CA ARG A 25 5.09 -9.23 -3.28
C ARG A 25 6.22 -8.53 -4.05
N PRO A 26 6.50 -7.25 -3.79
CA PRO A 26 7.40 -6.44 -4.62
C PRO A 26 8.78 -7.08 -4.83
N GLY A 27 9.41 -7.61 -3.79
CA GLY A 27 10.73 -8.26 -3.89
C GLY A 27 10.77 -9.48 -4.82
N MET A 28 9.66 -10.20 -5.00
CA MET A 28 9.59 -11.33 -5.93
C MET A 28 9.52 -10.88 -7.40
N TYR A 29 9.15 -9.63 -7.64
CA TYR A 29 8.93 -9.09 -8.98
C TYR A 29 10.01 -8.08 -9.39
N GLY A 30 11.04 -7.86 -8.59
CA GLY A 30 12.12 -6.90 -8.89
C GLY A 30 11.94 -5.52 -8.25
N GLY A 31 11.10 -5.42 -7.21
CA GLY A 31 10.98 -4.23 -6.38
C GLY A 31 10.26 -3.06 -7.04
N GLU A 32 10.59 -1.84 -6.59
CA GLU A 32 9.88 -0.61 -6.98
C GLU A 32 9.84 -0.36 -8.49
N ILE A 33 10.95 -0.60 -9.19
CA ILE A 33 11.00 -0.35 -10.64
C ILE A 33 10.01 -1.23 -11.38
N ALA A 34 9.93 -2.51 -11.05
CA ALA A 34 8.99 -3.42 -11.68
C ALA A 34 7.54 -3.04 -11.36
N VAL A 35 7.23 -2.74 -10.09
CA VAL A 35 5.89 -2.26 -9.68
C VAL A 35 5.47 -1.04 -10.51
N ARG A 36 6.37 -0.07 -10.68
CA ARG A 36 6.11 1.13 -11.49
C ARG A 36 5.89 0.79 -12.96
N LEU A 37 6.66 -0.12 -13.54
CA LEU A 37 6.49 -0.54 -14.94
C LEU A 37 5.14 -1.23 -15.17
N TYR A 38 4.70 -2.09 -14.24
CA TYR A 38 3.38 -2.71 -14.34
C TYR A 38 2.25 -1.69 -14.23
N LEU A 39 2.32 -0.74 -13.30
CA LEU A 39 1.31 0.32 -13.16
C LEU A 39 1.31 1.28 -14.36
N ASP A 40 2.48 1.59 -14.92
CA ASP A 40 2.62 2.33 -16.17
C ASP A 40 1.92 1.62 -17.33
N ALA A 41 2.10 0.30 -17.46
CA ALA A 41 1.46 -0.50 -18.49
C ALA A 41 -0.07 -0.55 -18.32
N VAL A 42 -0.55 -0.68 -17.08
CA VAL A 42 -1.99 -0.58 -16.77
C VAL A 42 -2.53 0.79 -17.18
N ALA A 43 -1.82 1.88 -16.84
CA ALA A 43 -2.25 3.23 -17.20
C ALA A 43 -2.35 3.43 -18.72
N VAL A 44 -1.43 2.86 -19.50
CA VAL A 44 -1.51 2.88 -20.97
C VAL A 44 -2.71 2.07 -21.47
N ALA A 45 -2.89 0.84 -21.00
CA ALA A 45 -4.01 -0.02 -21.42
C ALA A 45 -5.39 0.52 -21.00
N CYS A 46 -5.44 1.33 -19.95
CA CYS A 46 -6.64 2.02 -19.47
C CYS A 46 -6.88 3.38 -20.13
N GLY A 47 -5.93 3.90 -20.92
CA GLY A 47 -6.04 5.24 -21.52
C GLY A 47 -5.90 6.38 -20.51
N THR A 48 -5.26 6.13 -19.37
CA THR A 48 -5.15 7.03 -18.21
C THR A 48 -3.71 7.44 -17.92
N LYS A 49 -2.80 7.31 -18.89
CA LYS A 49 -1.36 7.56 -18.71
C LYS A 49 -1.07 8.97 -18.21
N GLN A 50 -1.75 9.98 -18.76
CA GLN A 50 -1.55 11.37 -18.35
C GLN A 50 -1.93 11.58 -16.88
N ALA A 51 -3.11 11.10 -16.49
CA ALA A 51 -3.60 11.22 -15.13
C ALA A 51 -2.72 10.45 -14.11
N TRP A 52 -2.13 9.32 -14.52
CA TRP A 52 -1.15 8.60 -13.72
C TRP A 52 0.17 9.38 -13.53
N VAL A 53 0.64 10.10 -14.56
CA VAL A 53 1.81 10.99 -14.42
C VAL A 53 1.52 12.12 -13.44
N GLU A 54 0.33 12.72 -13.52
CA GLU A 54 -0.12 13.75 -12.59
C GLU A 54 -0.16 13.23 -11.13
N ASP A 55 -0.64 12.01 -10.90
CA ASP A 55 -0.63 11.39 -9.57
C ASP A 55 0.80 11.22 -9.01
N LEU A 56 1.77 10.86 -9.88
CA LEU A 56 3.18 10.72 -9.49
C LEU A 56 3.85 12.06 -9.25
N ASP A 57 3.48 13.08 -10.01
CA ASP A 57 3.98 14.45 -9.86
C ASP A 57 3.45 15.06 -8.56
N ASP A 58 2.16 14.92 -8.25
CA ASP A 58 1.57 15.30 -6.96
C ASP A 58 2.27 14.57 -5.80
N LEU A 59 2.51 13.27 -5.92
CA LEU A 59 3.24 12.52 -4.90
C LEU A 59 4.65 13.09 -4.69
N ARG A 60 5.35 13.49 -5.77
CA ARG A 60 6.67 14.10 -5.71
C ARG A 60 6.63 15.47 -5.04
N GLU A 61 5.69 16.33 -5.43
CA GLU A 61 5.51 17.67 -4.85
C GLU A 61 5.23 17.60 -3.35
N ARG A 62 4.48 16.59 -2.89
CA ARG A 62 4.21 16.36 -1.47
C ARG A 62 5.35 15.66 -0.73
N GLY A 63 6.45 15.33 -1.41
CA GLY A 63 7.66 14.73 -0.83
C GLY A 63 7.61 13.21 -0.68
N GLY A 64 6.64 12.53 -1.29
CA GLY A 64 6.50 11.06 -1.27
C GLY A 64 7.26 10.32 -2.36
N PHE A 65 7.98 11.05 -3.21
CA PHE A 65 8.82 10.51 -4.27
C PHE A 65 10.07 11.38 -4.40
N ASN A 66 11.28 10.81 -4.28
CA ASN A 66 12.53 11.55 -4.48
C ASN A 66 13.39 10.92 -5.59
N ALA A 67 14.66 11.32 -5.73
CA ALA A 67 15.57 10.78 -6.75
C ALA A 67 15.79 9.25 -6.62
N ALA A 68 15.63 8.70 -5.42
CA ALA A 68 15.67 7.27 -5.12
C ALA A 68 14.26 6.63 -5.07
N GLY A 69 13.25 7.31 -5.60
CA GLY A 69 11.88 6.83 -5.68
C GLY A 69 11.08 7.01 -4.38
N VAL A 70 10.01 6.24 -4.27
CA VAL A 70 9.16 6.15 -3.08
C VAL A 70 9.92 5.47 -1.94
N THR A 71 10.70 4.43 -2.24
CA THR A 71 11.55 3.76 -1.25
C THR A 71 12.52 4.74 -0.60
N GLY A 72 13.13 5.63 -1.40
CA GLY A 72 13.98 6.71 -0.89
C GLY A 72 13.25 7.70 0.01
N ALA A 73 12.04 8.12 -0.36
CA ALA A 73 11.22 9.02 0.45
C ALA A 73 10.83 8.38 1.79
N LEU A 74 10.46 7.10 1.78
CA LEU A 74 10.18 6.31 2.99
C LEU A 74 11.41 6.13 3.86
N ALA A 75 12.59 5.92 3.28
CA ALA A 75 13.84 5.83 4.03
C ALA A 75 14.17 7.12 4.79
N SER A 76 13.85 8.29 4.22
CA SER A 76 13.98 9.57 4.92
C SER A 76 13.01 9.72 6.11
N LEU A 77 11.92 8.94 6.16
CA LEU A 77 10.94 8.97 7.26
C LEU A 77 11.21 7.89 8.32
N PHE A 78 11.46 6.65 7.90
CA PHE A 78 11.63 5.51 8.80
C PHE A 78 13.10 5.25 9.19
N GLY A 79 14.06 5.88 8.50
CA GLY A 79 15.49 5.54 8.62
C GLY A 79 15.90 4.31 7.80
N TYR A 80 14.94 3.62 7.17
CA TYR A 80 15.17 2.47 6.28
C TYR A 80 14.11 2.42 5.17
N GLY A 81 14.51 1.94 4.00
CA GLY A 81 13.59 1.68 2.89
C GLY A 81 12.90 0.34 3.07
N THR A 82 11.59 0.27 2.78
CA THR A 82 10.82 -0.98 2.88
C THR A 82 9.97 -1.13 1.62
N GLU A 83 10.13 -2.26 0.94
CA GLU A 83 9.38 -2.54 -0.29
C GLU A 83 7.87 -2.69 -0.01
N ASP A 84 7.49 -3.24 1.14
CA ASP A 84 6.07 -3.41 1.51
C ASP A 84 5.40 -2.05 1.74
N ALA A 85 6.10 -1.12 2.40
CA ALA A 85 5.62 0.25 2.57
C ALA A 85 5.56 1.00 1.24
N MET A 86 6.57 0.83 0.36
CA MET A 86 6.56 1.38 -1.00
C MET A 86 5.36 0.87 -1.79
N ALA A 87 5.13 -0.44 -1.79
CA ALA A 87 4.00 -1.06 -2.47
C ALA A 87 2.67 -0.49 -1.97
N SER A 88 2.54 -0.21 -0.67
CA SER A 88 1.34 0.42 -0.14
C SER A 88 1.06 1.82 -0.71
N VAL A 89 2.12 2.61 -0.98
CA VAL A 89 2.00 3.97 -1.54
C VAL A 89 1.51 3.88 -2.98
N CYS A 90 2.15 3.01 -3.78
CA CYS A 90 1.71 2.73 -5.15
C CYS A 90 0.29 2.16 -5.18
N ALA A 91 -0.06 1.29 -4.23
CA ALA A 91 -1.40 0.72 -4.12
C ALA A 91 -2.47 1.76 -3.78
N ALA A 92 -2.15 2.78 -2.98
CA ALA A 92 -3.11 3.86 -2.70
C ALA A 92 -3.46 4.64 -3.97
N LEU A 93 -2.49 4.90 -4.86
CA LEU A 93 -2.73 5.50 -6.17
C LEU A 93 -3.50 4.55 -7.11
N ALA A 94 -3.14 3.27 -7.13
CA ALA A 94 -3.87 2.26 -7.91
C ALA A 94 -5.33 2.11 -7.42
N CYS A 95 -5.58 2.27 -6.12
CA CYS A 95 -6.90 2.18 -5.51
C CYS A 95 -7.83 3.30 -5.99
N SER A 96 -7.34 4.56 -6.02
CA SER A 96 -8.13 5.70 -6.52
C SER A 96 -8.51 5.57 -8.00
N ARG A 97 -7.75 4.76 -8.75
CA ARG A 97 -7.96 4.45 -10.17
C ARG A 97 -8.73 3.15 -10.42
N THR A 98 -9.20 2.46 -9.38
CA THR A 98 -9.86 1.14 -9.46
C THR A 98 -9.00 0.01 -10.04
N TRP A 99 -7.67 0.16 -10.05
CA TRP A 99 -6.73 -0.88 -10.50
C TRP A 99 -6.33 -1.84 -9.38
N LEU A 100 -6.60 -1.49 -8.12
CA LEU A 100 -6.28 -2.33 -6.98
C LEU A 100 -7.36 -3.40 -6.77
N GLN A 101 -6.95 -4.67 -6.83
CA GLN A 101 -7.78 -5.81 -6.46
C GLN A 101 -7.65 -6.03 -4.95
N LEU A 102 -8.74 -5.85 -4.23
CA LEU A 102 -8.84 -6.06 -2.80
C LEU A 102 -9.45 -7.44 -2.54
N ASP A 103 -8.98 -8.11 -1.49
CA ASP A 103 -9.51 -9.42 -1.08
C ASP A 103 -10.92 -9.27 -0.48
N HIS A 104 -11.17 -8.14 0.19
CA HIS A 104 -12.49 -7.70 0.65
C HIS A 104 -12.48 -6.21 0.97
N ARG A 105 -13.67 -5.62 1.14
CA ARG A 105 -13.87 -4.25 1.64
C ARG A 105 -14.49 -4.29 3.02
N MET A 106 -14.13 -3.33 3.87
CA MET A 106 -14.68 -3.18 5.20
C MET A 106 -16.00 -2.39 5.15
N PRO A 107 -17.00 -2.77 5.97
CA PRO A 107 -18.18 -1.93 6.20
C PRO A 107 -17.77 -0.53 6.65
N ALA A 108 -18.53 0.48 6.21
CA ALA A 108 -18.16 1.88 6.39
C ALA A 108 -18.06 2.32 7.86
N ASP A 109 -18.93 1.79 8.73
CA ASP A 109 -18.93 2.03 10.18
C ASP A 109 -17.67 1.45 10.84
N VAL A 110 -17.32 0.20 10.52
CA VAL A 110 -16.10 -0.46 11.02
C VAL A 110 -14.85 0.27 10.53
N TYR A 111 -14.85 0.73 9.28
CA TYR A 111 -13.76 1.52 8.73
C TYR A 111 -13.62 2.88 9.45
N ASP A 112 -14.73 3.56 9.75
CA ASP A 112 -14.72 4.81 10.52
C ASP A 112 -14.21 4.60 11.96
N GLU A 113 -14.59 3.50 12.62
CA GLU A 113 -14.04 3.12 13.92
C GLU A 113 -12.53 2.88 13.87
N LEU A 114 -12.05 2.14 12.86
CA LEU A 114 -10.63 1.90 12.63
C LEU A 114 -9.88 3.23 12.46
N ARG A 115 -10.40 4.10 11.59
CA ARG A 115 -9.81 5.41 11.28
C ARG A 115 -9.74 6.31 12.51
N ASN A 116 -10.80 6.40 13.29
CA ASN A 116 -10.84 7.17 14.54
C ASN A 116 -9.92 6.57 15.62
N GLY A 117 -9.71 5.26 15.58
CA GLY A 117 -8.85 4.51 16.51
C GLY A 117 -7.36 4.57 16.23
N ILE A 118 -6.91 5.12 15.09
CA ILE A 118 -5.50 5.15 14.67
C ILE A 118 -4.61 5.77 15.76
N ALA A 119 -4.93 6.98 16.21
CA ALA A 119 -4.10 7.70 17.18
C ALA A 119 -3.95 6.92 18.50
N SER A 120 -5.02 6.29 18.98
CA SER A 120 -4.94 5.47 20.19
C SER A 120 -4.10 4.21 20.00
N THR A 121 -4.21 3.58 18.83
CA THR A 121 -3.45 2.38 18.49
C THR A 121 -1.97 2.69 18.37
N CYS A 122 -1.61 3.83 17.76
CA CYS A 122 -0.22 4.26 17.67
C CYS A 122 0.37 4.66 19.03
N ARG A 123 -0.42 5.19 19.97
CA ARG A 123 0.07 5.51 21.32
C ARG A 123 0.45 4.26 22.13
N THR A 124 -0.31 3.18 22.01
CA THR A 124 -0.07 1.96 22.80
C THR A 124 0.87 0.98 22.11
N GLY A 125 1.16 1.20 20.82
CA GLY A 125 1.68 0.15 19.95
C GLY A 125 0.69 -1.01 19.77
N SER A 126 0.99 -1.89 18.83
CA SER A 126 0.25 -3.14 18.63
C SER A 126 1.10 -4.15 17.86
N SER A 127 0.89 -5.43 18.10
CA SER A 127 1.50 -6.51 17.31
C SER A 127 0.60 -6.91 16.14
N TRP A 128 1.15 -7.69 15.20
CA TRP A 128 0.42 -8.18 14.03
C TRP A 128 -0.84 -8.97 14.41
N SER A 129 -0.73 -9.92 15.34
CA SER A 129 -1.88 -10.70 15.81
C SER A 129 -2.97 -9.83 16.43
N ARG A 130 -2.59 -8.89 17.32
CA ARG A 130 -3.53 -8.00 18.01
C ARG A 130 -4.26 -7.05 17.05
N LEU A 131 -3.59 -6.56 16.01
CA LEU A 131 -4.25 -5.75 14.98
C LEU A 131 -5.29 -6.58 14.21
N ARG A 132 -4.98 -7.84 13.88
CA ARG A 132 -5.91 -8.73 13.19
C ARG A 132 -7.08 -9.18 14.06
N GLU A 133 -6.86 -9.36 15.37
CA GLU A 133 -7.94 -9.63 16.32
C GLU A 133 -8.89 -8.43 16.40
N ARG A 134 -8.34 -7.21 16.45
CA ARG A 134 -9.14 -5.99 16.59
C ARG A 134 -9.88 -5.57 15.31
N PHE A 135 -9.22 -5.63 14.17
CA PHE A 135 -9.73 -5.06 12.90
C PHE A 135 -10.05 -6.12 11.85
N GLY A 136 -9.83 -7.39 12.14
CA GLY A 136 -10.01 -8.49 11.19
C GLY A 136 -8.86 -8.62 10.18
N ALA A 137 -9.11 -9.42 9.14
CA ALA A 137 -8.17 -9.57 8.04
C ALA A 137 -8.01 -8.24 7.28
N PRO A 138 -6.81 -7.92 6.74
CA PRO A 138 -6.65 -6.74 5.90
C PRO A 138 -7.32 -6.94 4.53
N SER A 139 -7.84 -5.86 3.95
CA SER A 139 -8.34 -5.82 2.57
C SER A 139 -7.27 -6.18 1.54
N ILE A 140 -6.00 -5.93 1.88
CA ILE A 140 -4.84 -6.35 1.10
C ILE A 140 -3.61 -6.48 2.01
N LEU A 141 -2.79 -7.50 1.78
CA LEU A 141 -1.51 -7.68 2.45
C LEU A 141 -0.36 -7.38 1.48
N PHE A 142 0.54 -6.46 1.86
CA PHE A 142 1.81 -6.23 1.18
C PHE A 142 2.92 -6.93 1.97
N GLY A 143 3.64 -7.83 1.30
CA GLY A 143 4.63 -8.70 1.90
C GLY A 143 4.12 -10.13 2.09
N GLY A 144 4.90 -10.94 2.81
CA GLY A 144 4.59 -12.36 3.03
C GLY A 144 3.67 -12.63 4.23
N THR A 145 3.08 -13.82 4.26
CA THR A 145 2.34 -14.34 5.43
C THR A 145 3.25 -14.86 6.54
N ASN A 146 4.56 -14.94 6.31
CA ASN A 146 5.52 -15.41 7.32
C ASN A 146 5.47 -14.48 8.55
N PRO A 147 5.22 -15.01 9.77
CA PRO A 147 5.05 -14.22 10.97
C PRO A 147 6.30 -13.50 11.45
N ARG A 148 7.49 -13.75 10.88
CA ARG A 148 8.73 -13.12 11.33
C ARG A 148 9.13 -11.89 10.53
N TYR A 149 8.57 -11.67 9.35
CA TYR A 149 9.02 -10.61 8.44
C TYR A 149 8.13 -9.37 8.51
N PRO A 150 8.72 -8.17 8.29
CA PRO A 150 7.97 -6.95 8.04
C PRO A 150 6.86 -7.14 7.00
N LYS A 151 5.81 -6.32 7.11
CA LYS A 151 4.69 -6.30 6.17
C LYS A 151 3.86 -5.04 6.34
N THR A 152 3.00 -4.75 5.37
CA THR A 152 2.01 -3.69 5.48
C THR A 152 0.60 -4.24 5.33
N LEU A 153 -0.29 -3.90 6.26
CA LEU A 153 -1.71 -4.25 6.21
C LEU A 153 -2.51 -3.10 5.59
N GLY A 154 -3.17 -3.32 4.47
CA GLY A 154 -4.05 -2.34 3.83
C GLY A 154 -5.52 -2.60 4.16
N TYR A 155 -6.23 -1.58 4.62
CA TYR A 155 -7.66 -1.61 4.93
C TYR A 155 -8.39 -0.59 4.06
N ALA A 156 -9.40 -1.07 3.33
CA ALA A 156 -10.18 -0.26 2.40
C ALA A 156 -11.66 -0.35 2.75
N SER A 157 -12.34 0.79 2.68
CA SER A 157 -13.78 0.90 2.90
C SER A 157 -14.58 0.38 1.70
N GLU A 158 -15.85 0.05 1.94
CA GLU A 158 -16.88 -0.09 0.92
C GLU A 158 -17.13 1.22 0.17
N ARG A 159 -16.90 2.37 0.81
CA ARG A 159 -16.99 3.70 0.20
C ARG A 159 -15.76 3.96 -0.67
N PRO A 160 -15.87 4.04 -2.01
CA PRO A 160 -14.70 4.13 -2.90
C PRO A 160 -13.87 5.41 -2.73
N GLN A 161 -14.48 6.47 -2.20
CA GLN A 161 -13.83 7.75 -1.92
C GLN A 161 -12.96 7.74 -0.66
N ASP A 162 -13.14 6.75 0.22
CA ASP A 162 -12.31 6.65 1.41
C ASP A 162 -10.91 6.22 1.03
N PRO A 163 -9.88 6.77 1.68
CA PRO A 163 -8.50 6.43 1.37
C PRO A 163 -8.16 5.01 1.80
N LEU A 164 -7.10 4.44 1.22
CA LEU A 164 -6.49 3.22 1.77
C LEU A 164 -5.74 3.57 3.06
N ILE A 165 -6.09 2.90 4.17
CA ILE A 165 -5.33 2.98 5.43
C ILE A 165 -4.32 1.84 5.48
N CYS A 166 -3.05 2.16 5.71
CA CYS A 166 -1.96 1.20 5.70
C CYS A 166 -1.26 1.15 7.07
N PHE A 167 -1.26 -0.01 7.72
CA PHE A 167 -0.51 -0.25 8.97
C PHE A 167 0.83 -0.86 8.60
N HIS A 168 1.91 -0.13 8.87
CA HIS A 168 3.27 -0.56 8.61
C HIS A 168 3.81 -1.32 9.82
N LEU A 169 4.20 -2.57 9.61
CA LEU A 169 4.71 -3.45 10.64
C LEU A 169 6.18 -3.76 10.38
N TRP A 170 6.98 -3.66 11.43
CA TRP A 170 8.41 -3.96 11.40
C TRP A 170 8.73 -5.13 12.33
N ASN A 171 9.77 -5.88 11.99
CA ASN A 171 10.40 -6.83 12.89
C ASN A 171 11.88 -6.92 12.57
N ASP A 172 12.74 -6.81 13.57
CA ASP A 172 14.06 -7.41 13.56
C ASP A 172 13.92 -8.78 14.22
N HIS A 173 14.16 -9.84 13.45
CA HIS A 173 13.79 -11.23 13.77
C HIS A 173 14.18 -11.75 15.17
N ASP A 174 15.06 -11.05 15.87
CA ASP A 174 15.61 -11.37 17.18
C ASP A 174 14.89 -10.66 18.35
N THR A 175 14.17 -9.56 18.12
CA THR A 175 13.59 -8.75 19.22
C THR A 175 12.11 -9.04 19.45
N HIS A 176 11.34 -9.36 18.40
CA HIS A 176 9.91 -9.67 18.54
C HIS A 176 9.51 -11.01 17.90
N PRO A 177 8.62 -11.78 18.54
CA PRO A 177 8.11 -13.04 17.99
C PRO A 177 7.28 -12.81 16.71
N GLU A 178 6.76 -11.60 16.52
CA GLU A 178 6.03 -11.16 15.33
C GLU A 178 6.20 -9.64 15.11
N PRO A 179 5.93 -9.14 13.89
CA PRO A 179 6.00 -7.72 13.58
C PRO A 179 5.12 -6.84 14.46
N VAL A 180 5.68 -5.70 14.82
CA VAL A 180 5.05 -4.66 15.63
C VAL A 180 4.79 -3.42 14.80
N LEU A 181 3.74 -2.68 15.16
CA LEU A 181 3.34 -1.46 14.48
C LEU A 181 4.42 -0.40 14.64
N VAL A 182 4.79 0.25 13.53
CA VAL A 182 5.71 1.41 13.53
C VAL A 182 5.03 2.70 13.09
N ALA A 183 4.08 2.61 12.15
CA ALA A 183 3.28 3.73 11.73
C ALA A 183 1.99 3.28 11.05
N VAL A 184 1.01 4.16 11.04
CA VAL A 184 -0.18 4.04 10.20
C VAL A 184 -0.19 5.20 9.20
N ARG A 185 -0.31 4.88 7.92
CA ARG A 185 -0.49 5.86 6.86
C ARG A 185 -1.94 5.91 6.43
N CYS A 186 -2.51 7.11 6.38
CA CYS A 186 -3.79 7.35 5.75
C CYS A 186 -3.58 8.38 4.64
N ALA A 187 -3.63 7.94 3.39
CA ALA A 187 -3.43 8.84 2.26
C ALA A 187 -4.54 9.91 2.25
N HIS A 188 -4.16 11.19 2.26
CA HIS A 188 -5.11 12.28 2.05
C HIS A 188 -4.62 13.14 0.89
N PRO A 189 -5.50 13.59 -0.01
CA PRO A 189 -5.16 14.61 -0.98
C PRO A 189 -4.73 15.91 -0.28
N GLY A 190 -3.76 16.61 -0.85
CA GLY A 190 -3.39 17.97 -0.41
C GLY A 190 -2.60 18.11 0.90
N VAL A 191 -2.26 17.02 1.58
CA VAL A 191 -1.35 17.05 2.75
C VAL A 191 0.04 16.57 2.39
N SER A 192 1.06 17.07 3.09
CA SER A 192 2.44 16.61 2.90
C SER A 192 2.55 15.10 3.13
N PHE A 193 3.47 14.44 2.43
CA PHE A 193 3.62 12.98 2.52
C PHE A 193 3.89 12.55 3.96
N ARG A 194 4.73 13.29 4.69
CA ARG A 194 5.02 13.04 6.12
C ARG A 194 3.76 13.09 6.97
N ASP A 195 2.88 14.06 6.74
CA ASP A 195 1.68 14.27 7.54
C ASP A 195 0.57 13.24 7.26
N THR A 196 0.76 12.38 6.25
CA THR A 196 -0.11 11.20 6.05
C THR A 196 0.16 10.09 7.08
N PHE A 197 1.24 10.17 7.85
CA PHE A 197 1.64 9.15 8.82
C PHE A 197 1.32 9.55 10.26
N THR A 198 0.80 8.59 11.02
CA THR A 198 0.78 8.60 12.47
C THR A 198 1.78 7.56 12.97
N PHE A 199 2.90 8.01 13.55
CA PHE A 199 3.94 7.14 14.07
C PHE A 199 3.58 6.61 15.46
N VAL A 200 4.05 5.40 15.76
CA VAL A 200 3.97 4.85 17.12
C VAL A 200 4.84 5.69 18.04
N SER A 201 4.30 6.07 19.19
CA SER A 201 5.11 6.76 20.22
C SER A 201 6.11 5.76 20.79
N ALA A 202 7.38 6.16 20.90
CA ALA A 202 8.32 5.42 21.72
C ALA A 202 7.77 5.41 23.16
N ALA A 203 7.63 4.21 23.73
CA ALA A 203 7.33 4.05 25.15
C ALA A 203 8.52 4.51 26.01
#